data_AF-A0A1Q7KCU0-F1
#
_entry.id   AF-A0A1Q7KCU0-F1
#
_cell.length_a   1.000
_cell.length_b   1.000
_cell.length_c   1.000
_cell.angle_alpha   90.00
_cell.angle_beta   90.00
_cell.angle_gamma   90.00
#
_symmetry.space_group_name_H-M   'P 1'
#
loop_
_entity.id
_entity.type
_entity.pdbx_description
1 polymer ?
#
loop_
_entity_poly.entity_id
_entity_poly.type
_entity_poly.pdbx_seq_one_letter_code
_entity_poly.pdbx_strand_id
1 'polypeptide(L)'
;MERREHYRVRLRLPARIRWRTPFEQRIEVRETLDVSRGGLLIPSAAAVEPGARVWVTFPYDSTIPDGQPEVPARVVRSERVPGSETRFGLRFEPASLHARNGHGAKISAQERRVSVRRPFAVPVRVRSEYSPWFEEAMTLDVSPDGLRFLSTREYEPGARLILWFNPGVSSPWRSRGEFRAVVVRSDPEPDGRALTVAVCRIRE
;
A
#
# COMPACT_ATOMS: atom_id res chain seq x y z
N MET A 1 19.49 -5.78 -27.42
CA MET A 1 19.78 -4.72 -26.43
C MET A 1 18.89 -4.97 -25.21
N GLU A 2 19.48 -5.37 -24.08
CA GLU A 2 18.72 -5.84 -22.91
C GLU A 2 18.17 -4.64 -22.13
N ARG A 3 16.87 -4.36 -22.31
CA ARG A 3 16.19 -3.14 -21.84
C ARG A 3 15.82 -3.17 -20.33
N ARG A 4 16.52 -3.96 -19.52
CA ARG A 4 16.12 -4.26 -18.13
C ARG A 4 17.20 -3.81 -17.14
N GLU A 5 16.78 -3.04 -16.13
CA GLU A 5 17.66 -2.50 -15.08
C GLU A 5 18.11 -3.55 -14.05
N HIS A 6 17.32 -4.59 -13.83
CA HIS A 6 17.60 -5.64 -12.86
C HIS A 6 17.47 -7.03 -13.47
N TYR A 7 18.42 -7.90 -13.12
CA TYR A 7 18.36 -9.32 -13.45
C TYR A 7 17.12 -9.96 -12.82
N ARG A 8 16.49 -10.90 -13.56
CA ARG A 8 15.30 -11.63 -13.13
C ARG A 8 15.66 -13.11 -12.96
N VAL A 9 15.31 -13.67 -11.82
CA VAL A 9 15.47 -15.09 -11.52
C VAL A 9 14.10 -15.75 -11.65
N ARG A 10 14.03 -16.89 -12.34
CA ARG A 10 12.83 -17.73 -12.33
C ARG A 10 12.71 -18.40 -10.97
N LEU A 11 11.69 -18.03 -10.22
CA LEU A 11 11.48 -18.46 -8.86
C LEU A 11 9.99 -18.62 -8.63
N ARG A 12 9.60 -19.77 -8.06
CA ARG A 12 8.23 -20.08 -7.66
C ARG A 12 8.15 -20.05 -6.15
N LEU A 13 7.76 -18.91 -5.63
CA LEU A 13 7.42 -18.74 -4.22
C LEU A 13 6.08 -18.01 -4.10
N PRO A 14 5.32 -18.26 -3.02
CA PRO A 14 4.05 -17.58 -2.80
C PRO A 14 4.24 -16.07 -2.70
N ALA A 15 3.35 -15.33 -3.36
CA ALA A 15 3.16 -13.90 -3.20
C ALA A 15 1.69 -13.64 -2.96
N ARG A 16 1.40 -12.76 -2.00
CA ARG A 16 0.07 -12.20 -1.79
C ARG A 16 0.01 -10.84 -2.44
N ILE A 17 -0.92 -10.65 -3.36
CA ILE A 17 -1.22 -9.36 -3.97
C ILE A 17 -2.53 -8.85 -3.40
N ARG A 18 -2.55 -7.58 -3.04
CA ARG A 18 -3.75 -6.84 -2.66
C ARG A 18 -3.92 -5.66 -3.60
N TRP A 19 -5.14 -5.41 -4.04
CA TRP A 19 -5.47 -4.23 -4.82
C TRP A 19 -6.85 -3.72 -4.46
N ARG A 20 -7.11 -2.48 -4.83
CA ARG A 20 -8.39 -1.84 -4.60
C ARG A 20 -9.28 -2.01 -5.82
N THR A 21 -10.55 -2.28 -5.57
CA THR A 21 -11.63 -2.15 -6.54
C THR A 21 -12.53 -1.00 -6.08
N PRO A 22 -13.47 -0.51 -6.91
CA PRO A 22 -14.40 0.53 -6.49
C PRO A 22 -15.21 0.19 -5.24
N PHE A 23 -15.44 -1.11 -4.96
CA PHE A 23 -16.31 -1.58 -3.88
C PHE A 23 -15.56 -2.12 -2.67
N GLU A 24 -14.41 -2.76 -2.89
CA GLU A 24 -13.69 -3.50 -1.84
C GLU A 24 -12.20 -3.63 -2.15
N GLN A 25 -11.43 -4.07 -1.15
CA GLN A 25 -10.10 -4.60 -1.39
C GLN A 25 -10.19 -6.07 -1.82
N ARG A 26 -9.42 -6.43 -2.84
CA ARG A 26 -9.26 -7.83 -3.25
C ARG A 26 -7.88 -8.33 -2.94
N ILE A 27 -7.80 -9.60 -2.59
CA ILE A 27 -6.58 -10.31 -2.27
C ILE A 27 -6.49 -11.54 -3.17
N GLU A 28 -5.29 -11.82 -3.66
CA GLU A 28 -4.99 -13.05 -4.35
C GLU A 28 -3.63 -13.57 -3.89
N VAL A 29 -3.54 -14.87 -3.64
CA VAL A 29 -2.28 -15.56 -3.33
C VAL A 29 -1.94 -16.45 -4.52
N ARG A 30 -0.74 -16.27 -5.08
CA ARG A 30 -0.24 -17.00 -6.25
C ARG A 30 1.25 -17.22 -6.16
N GLU A 31 1.75 -18.18 -6.91
CA GLU A 31 3.19 -18.37 -7.07
C GLU A 31 3.76 -17.40 -8.11
N THR A 32 4.91 -16.82 -7.79
CA THR A 32 5.69 -16.04 -8.74
C THR A 32 6.19 -16.91 -9.91
N LEU A 33 6.39 -16.29 -11.08
CA LEU A 33 7.02 -16.89 -12.25
C LEU A 33 8.48 -16.44 -12.38
N ASP A 34 8.71 -15.15 -12.11
CA ASP A 34 10.05 -14.57 -11.98
C ASP A 34 10.05 -13.42 -10.97
N VAL A 35 11.23 -13.15 -10.42
CA VAL A 35 11.45 -12.13 -9.41
C VAL A 35 12.74 -11.39 -9.71
N SER A 36 12.75 -10.10 -9.39
CA SER A 36 13.90 -9.21 -9.47
C SER A 36 13.90 -8.24 -8.30
N ARG A 37 15.00 -7.51 -8.13
CA ARG A 37 15.06 -6.43 -7.13
C ARG A 37 13.99 -5.35 -7.34
N GLY A 38 13.57 -5.11 -8.58
CA GLY A 38 12.61 -4.05 -8.93
C GLY A 38 11.17 -4.51 -9.08
N GLY A 39 10.87 -5.80 -8.88
CA GLY A 39 9.51 -6.30 -9.06
C GLY A 39 9.45 -7.78 -9.41
N LEU A 40 8.24 -8.23 -9.73
CA LEU A 40 7.91 -9.65 -9.91
C LEU A 40 6.97 -9.86 -11.09
N LEU A 41 6.95 -11.08 -11.60
CA LEU A 41 5.98 -11.58 -12.56
C LEU A 41 5.14 -12.66 -11.89
N ILE A 42 3.83 -12.54 -12.00
CA ILE A 42 2.89 -13.44 -11.32
C ILE A 42 1.66 -13.69 -12.19
N PRO A 43 1.09 -14.91 -12.22
CA PRO A 43 -0.20 -15.14 -12.85
C PRO A 43 -1.30 -14.61 -11.92
N SER A 44 -2.41 -14.19 -12.51
CA SER A 44 -3.59 -13.73 -11.80
C SER A 44 -4.84 -14.07 -12.59
N ALA A 45 -5.87 -14.50 -11.87
CA ALA A 45 -7.20 -14.66 -12.46
C ALA A 45 -7.88 -13.31 -12.74
N ALA A 46 -7.44 -12.24 -12.07
CA ALA A 46 -8.00 -10.91 -12.23
C ALA A 46 -7.51 -10.22 -13.52
N ALA A 47 -8.24 -9.18 -13.93
CA ALA A 47 -7.78 -8.20 -14.90
C ALA A 47 -7.57 -6.88 -14.14
N VAL A 48 -6.30 -6.55 -13.88
CA VAL A 48 -5.91 -5.28 -13.27
C VAL A 48 -5.23 -4.44 -14.35
N GLU A 49 -5.72 -3.21 -14.52
CA GLU A 49 -5.22 -2.30 -15.53
C GLU A 49 -3.75 -1.92 -15.28
N PRO A 50 -2.91 -1.82 -16.33
CA PRO A 50 -1.60 -1.20 -16.21
C PRO A 50 -1.69 0.20 -15.60
N GLY A 51 -0.73 0.54 -14.73
CA GLY A 51 -0.68 1.78 -13.95
C GLY A 51 -1.29 1.66 -12.55
N ALA A 52 -2.20 0.71 -12.32
CA ALA A 52 -2.86 0.51 -11.04
C ALA A 52 -1.85 0.17 -9.93
N ARG A 53 -2.07 0.77 -8.76
CA ARG A 53 -1.30 0.48 -7.55
C ARG A 53 -1.82 -0.81 -6.90
N VAL A 54 -0.89 -1.67 -6.54
CA VAL A 54 -1.13 -2.90 -5.78
C VAL A 54 -0.15 -2.96 -4.62
N TRP A 55 -0.42 -3.82 -3.65
CA TRP A 55 0.46 -4.09 -2.53
C TRP A 55 0.83 -5.56 -2.54
N VAL A 56 2.11 -5.86 -2.31
CA VAL A 56 2.62 -7.21 -2.43
C VAL A 56 3.36 -7.63 -1.18
N THR A 57 3.05 -8.82 -0.68
CA THR A 57 3.90 -9.54 0.27
C THR A 57 4.61 -10.66 -0.48
N PHE A 58 5.94 -10.66 -0.46
CA PHE A 58 6.77 -11.68 -1.10
C PHE A 58 8.10 -11.87 -0.35
N PRO A 59 8.51 -13.11 -0.04
CA PRO A 59 7.67 -14.31 -0.06
C PRO A 59 6.54 -14.18 0.97
N TYR A 60 5.36 -14.68 0.63
CA TYR A 60 4.21 -14.71 1.54
C TYR A 60 4.19 -16.02 2.31
N ASP A 61 4.12 -15.93 3.63
CA ASP A 61 3.97 -17.09 4.52
C ASP A 61 2.62 -17.05 5.25
N SER A 62 1.71 -17.95 4.92
CA SER A 62 0.39 -18.00 5.56
C SER A 62 0.42 -18.46 7.03
N THR A 63 1.55 -18.99 7.51
CA THR A 63 1.70 -19.44 8.90
C THR A 63 1.98 -18.30 9.86
N ILE A 64 2.43 -17.14 9.35
CA ILE A 64 2.65 -15.93 10.15
C ILE A 64 1.29 -15.24 10.34
N PRO A 65 0.73 -15.23 11.57
CA PRO A 65 -0.60 -14.68 11.84
C PRO A 65 -0.59 -13.14 11.81
N ASP A 66 0.59 -12.55 12.03
CA ASP A 66 0.78 -11.11 11.98
C ASP A 66 0.82 -10.60 10.53
N GLY A 67 0.25 -9.42 10.31
CA GLY A 67 0.19 -8.73 9.04
C GLY A 67 1.58 -8.45 8.53
N GLN A 68 2.07 -9.34 7.65
CA GLN A 68 3.34 -9.14 6.96
C GLN A 68 3.30 -7.82 6.20
N PRO A 69 4.34 -6.98 6.32
CA PRO A 69 4.37 -5.68 5.67
C PRO A 69 4.20 -5.86 4.16
N GLU A 70 3.32 -5.05 3.58
CA GLU A 70 3.08 -5.09 2.15
C GLU A 70 3.93 -4.03 1.45
N VAL A 71 4.55 -4.38 0.33
CA VAL A 71 5.36 -3.47 -0.50
C VAL A 71 4.47 -2.88 -1.58
N PRO A 72 4.33 -1.54 -1.68
CA PRO A 72 3.60 -0.93 -2.78
C PRO A 72 4.28 -1.24 -4.12
N ALA A 73 3.48 -1.54 -5.13
CA ALA A 73 3.92 -1.83 -6.48
C ALA A 73 2.92 -1.27 -7.50
N ARG A 74 3.33 -1.18 -8.76
CA ARG A 74 2.44 -0.88 -9.88
C ARG A 74 2.41 -2.01 -10.88
N VAL A 75 1.22 -2.29 -11.41
CA VAL A 75 1.08 -3.11 -12.62
C VAL A 75 1.71 -2.34 -13.77
N VAL A 76 2.81 -2.84 -14.33
CA VAL A 76 3.46 -2.23 -15.51
C VAL A 76 3.07 -2.93 -16.81
N ARG A 77 2.55 -4.15 -16.70
CA ARG A 77 2.06 -4.93 -17.85
C ARG A 77 1.01 -5.93 -17.38
N SER A 78 -0.06 -6.03 -18.15
CA SER A 78 -1.08 -7.07 -18.05
C SER A 78 -1.15 -7.79 -19.39
N GLU A 79 -0.91 -9.10 -19.40
CA GLU A 79 -0.87 -9.92 -20.62
C GLU A 79 -1.78 -11.13 -20.45
N ARG A 80 -2.87 -11.17 -21.23
CA ARG A 80 -3.76 -12.33 -21.25
C ARG A 80 -3.11 -13.44 -22.06
N VAL A 81 -2.92 -14.59 -21.45
CA VAL A 81 -2.43 -15.79 -22.15
C VAL A 81 -3.65 -16.62 -22.55
N PRO A 82 -3.89 -16.90 -23.85
CA PRO A 82 -4.99 -17.75 -24.27
C PRO A 82 -4.96 -19.11 -23.57
N GLY A 83 -6.10 -19.54 -23.01
CA GLY A 83 -6.21 -20.79 -22.26
C GLY A 83 -5.54 -20.80 -20.88
N SER A 84 -5.08 -19.64 -20.37
CA SER A 84 -4.37 -19.52 -19.10
C SER A 84 -4.78 -18.24 -18.34
N GLU A 85 -4.29 -18.10 -17.10
CA GLU A 85 -4.39 -16.89 -16.30
C GLU A 85 -3.66 -15.70 -16.96
N THR A 86 -4.07 -14.49 -16.57
CA THR A 86 -3.43 -13.24 -16.99
C THR A 86 -2.10 -13.10 -16.28
N ARG A 87 -1.04 -12.66 -16.97
CA ARG A 87 0.27 -12.41 -16.36
C ARG A 87 0.40 -10.93 -16.01
N PHE A 88 0.70 -10.65 -14.75
CA PHE A 88 1.00 -9.31 -14.27
C PHE A 88 2.50 -9.12 -14.07
N GLY A 89 3.06 -8.18 -14.83
CA GLY A 89 4.35 -7.60 -14.52
C GLY A 89 4.15 -6.52 -13.47
N LEU A 90 4.68 -6.72 -12.27
CA LEU A 90 4.67 -5.73 -11.21
C LEU A 90 6.05 -5.08 -11.10
N ARG A 91 6.05 -3.76 -10.86
CA ARG A 91 7.24 -2.99 -10.49
C ARG A 91 7.04 -2.48 -9.08
N PHE A 92 7.94 -2.82 -8.16
CA PHE A 92 7.92 -2.24 -6.83
C PHE A 92 8.05 -0.73 -6.94
N GLU A 93 7.19 -0.02 -6.23
CA GLU A 93 7.44 1.39 -6.06
C GLU A 93 8.65 1.55 -5.16
N PRO A 94 9.56 2.48 -5.47
CA PRO A 94 10.55 2.86 -4.49
C PRO A 94 9.80 3.26 -3.23
N ALA A 95 10.09 2.59 -2.11
CA ALA A 95 9.80 3.17 -0.81
C ALA A 95 10.29 4.62 -0.90
N SER A 96 9.48 5.59 -0.49
CA SER A 96 9.87 7.01 -0.54
C SER A 96 11.05 7.19 0.41
N LEU A 97 12.23 6.82 -0.07
CA LEU A 97 13.46 6.77 0.64
C LEU A 97 13.94 8.21 0.68
N HIS A 98 13.65 8.87 1.79
CA HIS A 98 14.63 9.81 2.36
C HIS A 98 15.94 9.09 2.78
N ALA A 99 16.09 7.79 2.49
CA ALA A 99 17.31 7.02 2.68
C ALA A 99 17.82 6.45 1.35
N ARG A 100 18.44 7.30 0.52
CA ARG A 100 19.47 6.80 -0.40
C ARG A 100 20.65 6.36 0.46
N ASN A 101 20.82 5.06 0.64
CA ASN A 101 22.09 4.51 1.09
C ASN A 101 23.09 4.68 -0.06
N GLY A 102 24.17 5.44 0.18
CA GLY A 102 25.29 5.61 -0.74
C GLY A 102 25.56 7.08 -1.06
N HIS A 103 26.74 7.54 -0.67
CA HIS A 103 27.35 8.84 -0.93
C HIS A 103 26.71 9.67 -2.07
N GLY A 104 26.20 10.85 -1.71
CA GLY A 104 25.97 11.93 -2.68
C GLY A 104 24.51 12.10 -3.11
N ALA A 105 23.76 12.89 -2.34
CA ALA A 105 23.07 14.07 -2.84
C ALA A 105 22.27 14.68 -1.68
N LYS A 106 22.74 15.85 -1.23
CA LYS A 106 22.04 16.75 -0.32
C LYS A 106 20.77 17.26 -1.02
N ILE A 107 19.63 16.62 -0.79
CA ILE A 107 18.34 17.31 -0.75
C ILE A 107 17.64 16.84 0.52
N SER A 108 18.23 17.22 1.65
CA SER A 108 17.48 17.30 2.89
C SER A 108 16.51 18.47 2.75
N ALA A 109 15.34 18.23 2.16
CA ALA A 109 14.17 18.90 2.67
C ALA A 109 14.02 18.37 4.10
N GLN A 110 14.69 19.04 5.05
CA GLN A 110 14.62 18.72 6.46
C GLN A 110 13.13 18.59 6.81
N GLU A 111 12.71 17.40 7.20
CA GLU A 111 11.33 17.12 7.58
C GLU A 111 10.92 18.16 8.62
N ARG A 112 10.03 19.09 8.24
CA ARG A 112 9.63 20.23 9.09
C ARG A 112 8.61 19.81 10.16
N ARG A 113 8.11 18.58 10.10
CA ARG A 113 7.13 18.05 11.05
C ARG A 113 7.83 17.56 12.30
N VAL A 114 7.18 17.75 13.45
CA VAL A 114 7.66 17.31 14.77
C VAL A 114 7.82 15.78 14.85
N SER A 115 7.04 15.02 14.06
CA SER A 115 7.10 13.56 14.02
C SER A 115 7.56 13.01 12.68
N VAL A 116 8.55 12.11 12.69
CA VAL A 116 8.99 11.37 11.50
C VAL A 116 7.92 10.37 11.06
N ARG A 117 7.53 10.42 9.78
CA ARG A 117 6.64 9.43 9.14
C ARG A 117 7.46 8.27 8.58
N ARG A 118 7.06 7.05 8.91
CA ARG A 118 7.67 5.81 8.37
C ARG A 118 6.76 5.23 7.31
N PRO A 119 7.26 4.95 6.08
CA PRO A 119 6.51 4.21 5.09
C PRO A 119 6.08 2.86 5.69
N PHE A 120 4.78 2.62 5.70
CA PHE A 120 4.21 1.42 6.30
C PHE A 120 2.85 1.19 5.64
N ALA A 121 2.76 0.12 4.85
CA ALA A 121 1.55 -0.20 4.12
C ALA A 121 0.89 -1.44 4.71
N VAL A 122 -0.21 -1.18 5.42
CA VAL A 122 -1.05 -2.18 6.05
C VAL A 122 -2.53 -1.79 5.89
N PRO A 123 -3.44 -2.76 5.90
CA PRO A 123 -4.87 -2.46 5.89
C PRO A 123 -5.31 -1.69 7.13
N VAL A 124 -6.11 -0.65 6.91
CA VAL A 124 -6.74 0.16 7.95
C VAL A 124 -8.20 0.35 7.61
N ARG A 125 -9.08 0.18 8.59
CA ARG A 125 -10.49 0.51 8.46
C ARG A 125 -10.72 1.95 8.85
N VAL A 126 -11.53 2.64 8.07
CA VAL A 126 -11.81 4.08 8.24
C VAL A 126 -13.30 4.30 8.11
N ARG A 127 -13.89 5.02 9.07
CA ARG A 127 -15.27 5.49 8.98
C ARG A 127 -15.37 6.94 9.44
N SER A 128 -16.39 7.64 8.95
CA SER A 128 -16.79 8.91 9.55
C SER A 128 -17.30 8.67 10.97
N GLU A 129 -17.10 9.63 11.87
CA GLU A 129 -17.66 9.56 13.23
C GLU A 129 -19.20 9.40 13.22
N TYR A 130 -19.86 9.92 12.19
CA TYR A 130 -21.31 9.91 12.04
C TYR A 130 -21.86 8.74 11.21
N SER A 131 -21.01 7.84 10.71
CA SER A 131 -21.42 6.70 9.89
C SER A 131 -20.90 5.38 10.45
N PRO A 132 -21.75 4.34 10.58
CA PRO A 132 -21.30 3.02 11.02
C PRO A 132 -20.54 2.26 9.92
N TRP A 133 -20.67 2.67 8.66
CA TRP A 133 -20.10 1.95 7.51
C TRP A 133 -18.65 2.33 7.26
N PHE A 134 -17.73 1.40 7.49
CA PHE A 134 -16.32 1.61 7.23
C PHE A 134 -15.93 1.36 5.77
N GLU A 135 -14.79 1.91 5.38
CA GLU A 135 -14.01 1.56 4.20
C GLU A 135 -12.76 0.79 4.64
N GLU A 136 -12.39 -0.25 3.89
CA GLU A 136 -11.06 -0.84 4.01
C GLU A 136 -10.07 -0.08 3.12
N ALA A 137 -9.21 0.70 3.76
CA ALA A 137 -8.16 1.49 3.15
C ALA A 137 -6.77 0.86 3.36
N MET A 138 -5.75 1.43 2.73
CA MET A 138 -4.35 1.02 2.90
C MET A 138 -3.52 2.21 3.35
N THR A 139 -2.75 2.04 4.43
CA THR A 139 -1.80 3.07 4.84
C THR A 139 -0.67 3.23 3.82
N LEU A 140 -0.14 4.45 3.74
CA LEU A 140 1.05 4.79 2.96
C LEU A 140 2.24 5.04 3.90
N ASP A 141 1.98 5.77 4.98
CA ASP A 141 2.92 6.01 6.07
C ASP A 141 2.19 6.17 7.40
N VAL A 142 2.94 6.04 8.49
CA VAL A 142 2.46 6.25 9.85
C VAL A 142 3.51 7.02 10.66
N SER A 143 3.06 7.92 11.54
CA SER A 143 3.83 8.54 12.61
C SER A 143 3.07 8.44 13.94
N PRO A 144 3.66 8.81 15.08
CA PRO A 144 2.94 8.91 16.35
C PRO A 144 1.74 9.87 16.32
N ASP A 145 1.79 10.91 15.48
CA ASP A 145 0.80 12.00 15.45
C ASP A 145 -0.24 11.86 14.34
N GLY A 146 -0.09 10.90 13.43
CA GLY A 146 -1.01 10.73 12.31
C GLY A 146 -0.54 9.71 11.28
N LEU A 147 -1.28 9.60 10.18
CA LEU A 147 -0.94 8.69 9.09
C LEU A 147 -1.42 9.25 7.75
N ARG A 148 -0.99 8.61 6.66
CA ARG A 148 -1.59 8.77 5.33
C ARG A 148 -2.15 7.43 4.87
N PHE A 149 -3.27 7.46 4.16
CA PHE A 149 -3.87 6.28 3.57
C PHE A 149 -4.50 6.57 2.21
N LEU A 150 -4.73 5.52 1.43
CA LEU A 150 -5.49 5.60 0.18
C LEU A 150 -6.96 5.29 0.40
N SER A 151 -7.80 6.21 -0.06
CA SER A 151 -9.25 6.19 0.02
C SER A 151 -9.90 6.26 -1.37
N THR A 152 -11.13 5.80 -1.52
CA THR A 152 -12.00 6.07 -2.68
C THR A 152 -13.15 6.98 -2.28
N ARG A 153 -13.34 7.17 -0.97
CA ARG A 153 -14.25 8.15 -0.40
C ARG A 153 -13.56 9.50 -0.30
N GLU A 154 -14.32 10.52 -0.63
CA GLU A 154 -13.96 11.92 -0.39
C GLU A 154 -14.11 12.24 1.09
N TYR A 155 -13.15 12.99 1.61
CA TYR A 155 -13.18 13.51 2.96
C TYR A 155 -12.77 14.97 2.95
N GLU A 156 -13.60 15.80 3.58
CA GLU A 156 -13.31 17.22 3.75
C GLU A 156 -12.23 17.46 4.81
N PRO A 157 -11.31 18.41 4.60
CA PRO A 157 -10.45 18.90 5.67
C PRO A 157 -11.26 19.30 6.91
N GLY A 158 -10.82 18.88 8.09
CA GLY A 158 -11.52 19.06 9.36
C GLY A 158 -12.51 17.94 9.71
N ALA A 159 -12.86 17.05 8.77
CA ALA A 159 -13.74 15.92 9.05
C ALA A 159 -13.12 14.98 10.11
N ARG A 160 -13.96 14.50 11.02
CA ARG A 160 -13.57 13.55 12.07
C ARG A 160 -13.80 12.13 11.63
N LEU A 161 -12.75 11.33 11.72
CA LEU A 161 -12.73 9.94 11.34
C LEU A 161 -12.40 9.06 12.55
N ILE A 162 -12.96 7.87 12.53
CA ILE A 162 -12.61 6.77 13.42
C ILE A 162 -11.91 5.71 12.60
N LEU A 163 -10.71 5.32 13.05
CA LEU A 163 -9.83 4.40 12.34
C LEU A 163 -9.38 3.27 13.25
N TRP A 164 -9.11 2.11 12.68
CA TRP A 164 -8.45 1.00 13.37
C TRP A 164 -7.72 0.10 12.38
N PHE A 165 -6.63 -0.51 12.82
CA PHE A 165 -5.90 -1.49 11.99
C PHE A 165 -6.67 -2.81 11.93
N ASN A 166 -6.61 -3.49 10.78
CA ASN A 166 -7.29 -4.78 10.63
C ASN A 166 -6.76 -5.82 11.64
N PRO A 167 -7.60 -6.75 12.10
CA PRO A 167 -7.17 -7.87 12.92
C PRO A 167 -5.98 -8.61 12.28
N GLY A 168 -5.00 -8.98 13.10
CA GLY A 168 -3.73 -9.57 12.64
C GLY A 168 -2.67 -8.54 12.27
N VAL A 169 -2.99 -7.26 12.01
CA VAL A 169 -1.97 -6.23 11.86
C VAL A 169 -1.53 -5.74 13.23
N SER A 170 -0.26 -5.93 13.60
CA SER A 170 0.32 -5.26 14.76
C SER A 170 0.27 -3.75 14.55
N SER A 171 -0.61 -3.06 15.29
CA SER A 171 -0.72 -1.61 15.27
C SER A 171 0.66 -0.99 15.59
N PRO A 172 1.17 -0.04 14.79
CA PRO A 172 2.37 0.71 15.13
C PRO A 172 2.20 1.57 16.39
N TRP A 173 0.99 1.65 16.94
CA TRP A 173 0.68 2.38 18.16
C TRP A 173 0.26 1.45 19.29
N ARG A 174 0.59 1.86 20.52
CA ARG A 174 0.30 1.11 21.76
C ARG A 174 -1.19 0.89 22.02
N SER A 175 -2.08 1.66 21.39
CA SER A 175 -3.52 1.45 21.47
C SER A 175 -3.95 0.30 20.56
N ARG A 176 -4.34 -0.83 21.16
CA ARG A 176 -5.19 -1.83 20.51
C ARG A 176 -6.61 -1.27 20.48
N GLY A 177 -7.05 -0.77 19.33
CA GLY A 177 -8.44 -0.33 19.18
C GLY A 177 -8.65 0.79 18.18
N GLU A 178 -9.88 1.29 18.17
CA GLU A 178 -10.29 2.48 17.42
C GLU A 178 -9.56 3.72 17.94
N PHE A 179 -9.18 4.61 17.03
CA PHE A 179 -8.63 5.92 17.35
C PHE A 179 -9.31 7.00 16.51
N ARG A 180 -9.43 8.19 17.09
CA ARG A 180 -10.01 9.35 16.42
C ARG A 180 -8.92 10.17 15.72
N ALA A 181 -9.25 10.67 14.54
CA ALA A 181 -8.37 11.53 13.78
C ALA A 181 -9.15 12.61 13.03
N VAL A 182 -8.49 13.72 12.75
CA VAL A 182 -9.01 14.80 11.89
C VAL A 182 -8.30 14.75 10.55
N VAL A 183 -9.08 14.87 9.47
CA VAL A 183 -8.56 15.02 8.12
C VAL A 183 -7.87 16.37 8.01
N VAL A 184 -6.59 16.36 7.63
CA VAL A 184 -5.83 17.59 7.40
C VAL A 184 -5.70 17.91 5.92
N ARG A 185 -5.77 16.89 5.06
CA ARG A 185 -5.63 17.04 3.61
C ARG A 185 -6.17 15.82 2.87
N SER A 186 -6.71 16.04 1.68
CA SER A 186 -7.07 15.02 0.70
C SER A 186 -6.55 15.45 -0.66
N ASP A 187 -5.74 14.61 -1.30
CA ASP A 187 -5.14 14.87 -2.62
C ASP A 187 -5.50 13.73 -3.59
N PRO A 188 -5.87 13.98 -4.86
CA PRO A 188 -6.08 12.93 -5.85
C PRO A 188 -4.77 12.19 -6.16
N GLU A 189 -4.84 10.85 -6.27
CA GLU A 189 -3.75 10.06 -6.83
C GLU A 189 -3.60 10.32 -8.33
N PRO A 190 -2.40 10.13 -8.90
CA PRO A 190 -2.15 10.35 -10.33
C PRO A 190 -3.05 9.55 -11.29
N ASP A 191 -3.61 8.43 -10.84
CA ASP A 191 -4.53 7.60 -11.63
C ASP A 191 -5.98 8.10 -11.59
N GLY A 192 -6.30 9.11 -10.76
CA GLY A 192 -7.63 9.68 -10.58
C GLY A 192 -8.66 8.73 -9.96
N ARG A 193 -8.23 7.55 -9.45
CA ARG A 193 -9.14 6.51 -8.93
C ARG A 193 -9.17 6.45 -7.41
N ALA A 194 -8.31 7.21 -6.75
CA ALA A 194 -8.16 7.23 -5.32
C ALA A 194 -7.71 8.62 -4.83
N LEU A 195 -7.87 8.81 -3.53
CA LEU A 195 -7.40 9.97 -2.80
C LEU A 195 -6.35 9.53 -1.79
N THR A 196 -5.23 10.23 -1.74
CA THR A 196 -4.31 10.19 -0.62
C THR A 196 -4.86 11.11 0.47
N VAL A 197 -5.28 10.50 1.58
CA VAL A 197 -5.88 11.20 2.72
C VAL A 197 -4.87 11.25 3.85
N ALA A 198 -4.58 12.44 4.35
CA ALA A 198 -3.74 12.67 5.50
C ALA A 198 -4.60 13.03 6.71
N VAL A 199 -4.31 12.37 7.83
CA VAL A 199 -5.00 12.62 9.10
C VAL A 199 -4.01 12.88 10.22
N CYS A 200 -4.43 13.68 11.19
CA CYS A 200 -3.76 13.85 12.49
C CYS A 200 -4.61 13.20 13.58
N ARG A 201 -3.97 12.43 14.45
CA ARG A 201 -4.63 11.79 15.59
C ARG A 201 -5.09 12.85 16.58
N ILE A 202 -6.32 12.71 17.07
CA ILE A 202 -6.82 13.50 18.20
C ILE A 202 -6.28 12.86 19.47
N ARG A 203 -5.53 13.62 20.27
CA ARG A 203 -5.09 13.18 21.59
C ARG A 203 -6.26 13.35 22.56
N GLU A 204 -6.61 12.28 23.26
CA GLU A 204 -7.54 12.29 24.40
C GLU A 204 -6.81 12.75 25.66
#